data_AF-A0A371YJJ4-F1
#
_entry.id   AF-A0A371YJJ4-F1
#
_cell.length_a   1.000
_cell.length_b   1.000
_cell.length_c   1.000
_cell.angle_alpha   90.00
_cell.angle_beta   90.00
_cell.angle_gamma   90.00
#
_symmetry.space_group_name_H-M   'P 1'
#
loop_
_entity.id
_entity.type
_entity.pdbx_description
1 polymer ?
#
loop_
_entity_poly.entity_id
_entity_poly.type
_entity_poly.pdbx_seq_one_letter_code
_entity_poly.pdbx_strand_id
1 'polypeptide(L)'
;MSIQFQIHGLENLQSKLEQLNNPRKVKSAVRKALRQGANVVRDAARANAKMIDDPETKEKIWRNIAVQSGKSRNASEIKMRIGVKGGASFSNPNPPKETGGDTRHWRWIEFGSANNVAVPFMRPALSNNIQPVTNKVVQILNDEIDKALASAT
;
A
#
# COMPACT_ATOMS: atom_id res chain seq x y z
N MET A 1 0.81 -9.93 16.31
CA MET A 1 -0.53 -9.30 16.31
C MET A 1 -1.02 -9.17 14.87
N SER A 2 -1.99 -9.99 14.48
CA SER A 2 -2.74 -9.83 13.23
C SER A 2 -3.90 -8.86 13.49
N ILE A 3 -3.90 -7.70 12.85
CA ILE A 3 -5.05 -6.79 12.91
C ILE A 3 -6.08 -7.30 11.91
N GLN A 4 -7.23 -7.75 12.42
CA GLN A 4 -8.35 -8.21 11.60
C GLN A 4 -9.33 -7.04 11.43
N PHE A 5 -9.60 -6.66 10.18
CA PHE A 5 -10.49 -5.53 9.87
C PHE A 5 -11.87 -6.06 9.50
N GLN A 6 -12.92 -5.59 10.18
CA GLN A 6 -14.31 -5.73 9.75
C GLN A 6 -14.72 -4.45 9.03
N ILE A 7 -15.16 -4.58 7.79
CA ILE A 7 -15.59 -3.46 6.96
C ILE A 7 -17.12 -3.42 7.03
N HIS A 8 -17.67 -2.40 7.68
CA HIS A 8 -19.12 -2.12 7.67
C HIS A 8 -19.50 -1.38 6.38
N GLY A 9 -20.65 -1.73 5.77
CA GLY A 9 -21.11 -1.15 4.49
C GLY A 9 -20.89 -2.02 3.24
N LEU A 10 -20.60 -3.32 3.43
CA LEU A 10 -20.54 -4.31 2.35
C LEU A 10 -21.82 -5.17 2.26
N GLU A 11 -22.89 -4.87 3.01
CA GLU A 11 -24.10 -5.71 2.99
C GLU A 11 -24.71 -5.79 1.57
N ASN A 12 -24.66 -4.70 0.80
CA ASN A 12 -25.11 -4.64 -0.59
C ASN A 12 -24.05 -5.11 -1.60
N LEU A 13 -22.84 -5.43 -1.16
CA LEU A 13 -21.76 -5.86 -2.04
C LEU A 13 -22.01 -7.27 -2.56
N GLN A 14 -22.45 -8.17 -1.68
CA GLN A 14 -22.63 -9.58 -2.02
C GLN A 14 -23.66 -9.78 -3.14
N SER A 15 -24.82 -9.12 -3.03
CA SER A 15 -25.86 -9.15 -4.06
C SER A 15 -25.39 -8.57 -5.40
N LYS A 16 -24.67 -7.44 -5.37
CA LYS A 16 -24.10 -6.85 -6.60
C LYS A 16 -23.02 -7.72 -7.24
N LEU A 17 -22.23 -8.44 -6.44
CA LEU A 17 -21.21 -9.38 -6.92
C LEU A 17 -21.85 -10.61 -7.58
N GLU A 18 -22.94 -11.12 -7.01
CA GLU A 18 -23.74 -12.21 -7.59
C GLU A 18 -24.33 -11.80 -8.94
N GLN A 19 -24.87 -10.58 -9.04
CA GLN A 19 -25.41 -10.04 -10.30
C GLN A 19 -24.35 -9.88 -11.40
N LEU A 20 -23.10 -9.57 -11.03
CA LEU A 20 -22.05 -9.28 -12.00
C LEU A 20 -21.57 -10.53 -12.77
N ASN A 21 -21.71 -11.72 -12.16
CA ASN A 21 -21.31 -13.05 -12.67
C ASN A 21 -20.01 -13.09 -13.52
N ASN A 22 -19.07 -12.18 -13.25
CA ASN A 22 -17.84 -12.01 -14.02
C ASN A 22 -16.64 -11.90 -13.07
N PRO A 23 -15.96 -13.02 -12.76
CA PRO A 23 -14.90 -13.04 -11.76
C PRO A 23 -13.69 -12.18 -12.16
N ARG A 24 -13.46 -11.95 -13.46
CA ARG A 24 -12.36 -11.09 -13.93
C ARG A 24 -12.63 -9.62 -13.63
N LYS A 25 -13.85 -9.14 -13.89
CA LYS A 25 -14.26 -7.76 -13.57
C LYS A 25 -14.20 -7.50 -12.07
N VAL A 26 -14.71 -8.42 -11.25
CA VAL A 26 -14.65 -8.35 -9.78
C VAL A 26 -13.19 -8.28 -9.29
N LYS A 27 -12.32 -9.17 -9.77
CA LYS A 27 -10.90 -9.17 -9.39
C LYS A 27 -10.19 -7.87 -9.78
N SER A 28 -10.55 -7.28 -10.93
CA SER A 28 -10.02 -5.99 -11.36
C SER A 28 -10.47 -4.85 -10.44
N ALA A 29 -11.78 -4.81 -10.11
CA ALA A 29 -12.37 -3.83 -9.20
C ALA A 29 -11.70 -3.88 -7.81
N VAL A 30 -11.58 -5.08 -7.22
CA VAL A 30 -10.90 -5.28 -5.93
C VAL A 30 -9.44 -4.83 -6.00
N ARG A 31 -8.71 -5.18 -7.07
CA ARG A 31 -7.31 -4.75 -7.24
C ARG A 31 -7.20 -3.23 -7.30
N LYS A 32 -8.11 -2.56 -8.01
CA LYS A 32 -8.14 -1.11 -8.13
C LYS A 32 -8.46 -0.45 -6.80
N ALA A 33 -9.48 -0.93 -6.10
CA ALA A 33 -9.86 -0.44 -4.77
C ALA A 33 -8.71 -0.56 -3.76
N LEU A 34 -8.08 -1.74 -3.66
CA LEU A 34 -6.92 -1.95 -2.80
C LEU A 34 -5.74 -1.04 -3.15
N ARG A 35 -5.47 -0.82 -4.45
CA ARG A 35 -4.40 0.10 -4.86
C ARG A 35 -4.70 1.54 -4.47
N GLN A 36 -5.95 1.99 -4.60
CA GLN A 36 -6.35 3.35 -4.19
C GLN A 36 -6.29 3.54 -2.67
N GLY A 37 -6.74 2.54 -1.89
CA GLY A 37 -6.55 2.56 -0.43
C GLY A 37 -5.07 2.58 -0.05
N ALA A 38 -4.24 1.75 -0.68
CA ALA A 38 -2.80 1.72 -0.44
C ALA A 38 -2.10 3.05 -0.82
N ASN A 39 -2.62 3.81 -1.77
CA ASN A 39 -2.07 5.12 -2.13
C ASN A 39 -2.18 6.12 -0.97
N VAL A 40 -3.26 6.06 -0.17
CA VAL A 40 -3.41 6.90 1.04
C VAL A 40 -2.26 6.66 2.00
N VAL A 41 -1.97 5.38 2.30
CA VAL A 41 -0.85 5.00 3.18
C VAL A 41 0.49 5.40 2.57
N ARG A 42 0.68 5.19 1.26
CA ARG A 42 1.89 5.61 0.54
C ARG A 42 2.13 7.10 0.69
N ASP A 43 1.11 7.92 0.50
CA ASP A 43 1.25 9.37 0.51
C ASP A 43 1.51 9.90 1.93
N ALA A 44 0.84 9.32 2.94
CA ALA A 44 1.17 9.57 4.34
C ALA A 44 2.60 9.16 4.68
N ALA A 45 3.05 7.98 4.23
CA ALA A 45 4.42 7.51 4.45
C ALA A 45 5.46 8.40 3.77
N ARG A 46 5.14 8.94 2.59
CA ARG A 46 5.99 9.94 1.89
C ARG A 46 6.06 11.25 2.66
N ALA A 47 4.95 11.73 3.20
CA ALA A 47 4.94 12.93 4.03
C ALA A 47 5.80 12.73 5.30
N ASN A 48 5.61 11.62 5.99
CA ASN A 48 6.40 11.25 7.16
C ASN A 48 7.90 11.13 6.83
N ALA A 49 8.23 10.44 5.74
CA ALA A 49 9.61 10.26 5.30
C ALA A 49 10.28 11.57 4.86
N LYS A 50 9.52 12.57 4.39
CA LYS A 50 10.07 13.90 4.08
C LYS A 50 10.48 14.68 5.33
N MET A 51 9.79 14.47 6.45
CA MET A 51 10.12 15.16 7.71
C MET A 51 11.41 14.67 8.34
N ILE A 52 11.87 13.48 7.97
CA ILE A 52 13.09 12.82 8.49
C ILE A 52 14.21 12.77 7.44
N ASP A 53 13.95 13.28 6.23
CA ASP A 53 14.91 13.28 5.11
C ASP A 53 16.07 14.23 5.46
N ASP A 54 17.31 13.76 5.31
CA ASP A 54 18.48 14.60 5.53
C ASP A 54 18.78 15.40 4.25
N PRO A 55 18.69 16.75 4.28
CA PRO A 55 18.89 17.58 3.10
C PRO A 55 20.32 17.57 2.56
N GLU A 56 21.31 17.15 3.36
CA GLU A 56 22.71 17.07 2.93
C GLU A 56 22.98 15.81 2.10
N THR A 57 22.13 14.80 2.25
CA THR A 57 22.26 13.51 1.57
C THR A 57 21.59 13.52 0.20
N LYS A 58 22.12 12.72 -0.73
CA LYS A 58 21.49 12.57 -2.07
C LYS A 58 20.33 11.57 -2.02
N GLU A 59 20.31 10.73 -1.00
CA GLU A 59 19.31 9.71 -0.74
C GLU A 59 17.98 10.34 -0.32
N LYS A 60 16.88 9.90 -0.95
CA LYS A 60 15.53 10.44 -0.70
C LYS A 60 14.55 9.30 -0.51
N ILE A 61 14.34 8.88 0.74
CA ILE A 61 13.51 7.71 1.08
C ILE A 61 12.09 7.88 0.52
N TRP A 62 11.51 9.06 0.68
CA TRP A 62 10.15 9.36 0.22
C TRP A 62 9.97 9.17 -1.30
N ARG A 63 11.02 9.33 -2.11
CA ARG A 63 10.94 9.07 -3.57
C ARG A 63 10.82 7.59 -3.89
N ASN A 64 11.37 6.73 -3.03
CA ASN A 64 11.38 5.28 -3.21
C ASN A 64 10.17 4.59 -2.58
N ILE A 65 9.36 5.27 -1.76
CA ILE A 65 8.11 4.69 -1.23
C ILE A 65 7.09 4.51 -2.35
N ALA A 66 6.62 3.27 -2.54
CA ALA A 66 5.70 2.90 -3.59
C ALA A 66 4.71 1.80 -3.17
N VAL A 67 3.58 1.76 -3.88
CA VAL A 67 2.63 0.64 -3.84
C VAL A 67 3.02 -0.37 -4.91
N GLN A 68 3.12 -1.64 -4.56
CA GLN A 68 3.37 -2.73 -5.48
C GLN A 68 2.39 -3.88 -5.23
N SER A 69 2.10 -4.68 -6.26
CA SER A 69 1.39 -5.94 -6.06
C SER A 69 2.30 -6.91 -5.29
N GLY A 70 1.75 -7.59 -4.29
CA GLY A 70 2.40 -8.69 -3.62
C GLY A 70 2.27 -9.98 -4.43
N LYS A 71 3.27 -10.87 -4.32
CA LYS A 71 3.14 -12.24 -4.84
C LYS A 71 2.24 -13.03 -3.91
N SER A 72 1.27 -13.76 -4.46
CA SER A 72 0.47 -14.73 -3.72
C SER A 72 0.63 -16.11 -4.35
N ARG A 73 0.67 -17.15 -3.50
CA ARG A 73 0.62 -18.55 -3.95
C ARG A 73 -0.79 -18.94 -4.40
N ASN A 74 -1.81 -18.25 -3.90
CA ASN A 74 -3.20 -18.46 -4.26
C ASN A 74 -3.64 -17.43 -5.30
N ALA A 75 -4.13 -17.92 -6.45
CA ALA A 75 -4.59 -17.07 -7.54
C ALA A 75 -5.79 -16.20 -7.16
N SER A 76 -6.59 -16.60 -6.17
CA SER A 76 -7.76 -15.86 -5.68
C SER A 76 -7.41 -14.75 -4.70
N GLU A 77 -6.19 -14.76 -4.13
CA GLU A 77 -5.75 -13.72 -3.21
C GLU A 77 -5.13 -12.53 -3.95
N ILE A 78 -5.56 -11.32 -3.59
CA ILE A 78 -4.97 -10.08 -4.06
C ILE A 78 -4.22 -9.44 -2.89
N LYS A 79 -2.91 -9.28 -3.04
CA LYS A 79 -2.06 -8.61 -2.04
C LYS A 79 -1.51 -7.32 -2.63
N MET A 80 -1.59 -6.24 -1.86
CA MET A 80 -0.91 -4.98 -2.13
C MET A 80 0.11 -4.74 -1.01
N ARG A 81 1.33 -4.39 -1.38
CA ARG A 81 2.40 -4.02 -0.46
C ARG A 81 2.73 -2.55 -0.64
N ILE A 82 2.96 -1.87 0.47
CA ILE A 82 3.51 -0.52 0.51
C ILE A 82 4.90 -0.64 1.11
N GLY A 83 5.91 -0.13 0.43
CA GLY A 83 7.29 -0.26 0.88
C GLY A 83 8.25 0.60 0.10
N VAL A 84 9.51 0.57 0.52
CA VAL A 84 10.60 1.30 -0.12
C VAL A 84 11.18 0.44 -1.24
N LYS A 85 11.23 0.99 -2.46
CA LYS A 85 11.90 0.38 -3.61
C LYS A 85 13.38 0.19 -3.33
N GLY A 86 14.00 -0.80 -3.99
CA GLY A 86 15.34 -1.28 -3.65
C GLY A 86 15.43 -2.13 -2.37
N GLY A 87 14.39 -2.14 -1.52
CA GLY A 87 14.36 -2.95 -0.32
C GLY A 87 15.34 -2.46 0.75
N ALA A 88 15.72 -3.35 1.67
CA ALA A 88 16.66 -3.06 2.78
C ALA A 88 17.86 -4.03 2.80
N SER A 89 18.08 -4.77 1.71
CA SER A 89 19.13 -5.79 1.67
C SER A 89 20.46 -5.18 1.23
N PHE A 90 21.48 -5.38 2.06
CA PHE A 90 22.88 -5.04 1.75
C PHE A 90 23.65 -6.22 1.15
N SER A 91 22.99 -7.35 0.85
CA SER A 91 23.66 -8.52 0.27
C SER A 91 24.23 -8.24 -1.13
N ASN A 92 23.64 -7.31 -1.88
CA ASN A 92 24.22 -6.83 -3.12
C ASN A 92 25.08 -5.59 -2.82
N PRO A 93 26.40 -5.59 -3.12
CA PRO A 93 27.24 -4.42 -2.92
C PRO A 93 26.78 -3.22 -3.76
N ASN A 94 26.21 -3.49 -4.94
CA ASN A 94 25.69 -2.45 -5.81
C ASN A 94 24.24 -2.11 -5.44
N PRO A 95 23.94 -0.85 -5.06
CA PRO A 95 22.57 -0.45 -4.76
C PRO A 95 21.68 -0.51 -6.00
N PRO A 96 20.39 -0.86 -5.83
CA PRO A 96 19.40 -0.73 -6.89
C PRO A 96 19.31 0.72 -7.39
N LYS A 97 19.23 0.89 -8.71
CA LYS A 97 19.10 2.21 -9.34
C LYS A 97 17.66 2.73 -9.19
N GLU A 98 17.42 3.44 -8.09
CA GLU A 98 16.12 4.04 -7.77
C GLU A 98 16.17 5.57 -7.85
N THR A 99 15.01 6.20 -8.05
CA THR A 99 14.90 7.67 -8.22
C THR A 99 15.35 8.45 -6.99
N GLY A 100 15.24 7.85 -5.80
CA GLY A 100 15.73 8.40 -4.54
C GLY A 100 17.12 7.93 -4.15
N GLY A 101 17.91 7.32 -5.04
CA GLY A 101 19.24 6.81 -4.68
C GLY A 101 19.21 5.57 -3.79
N ASP A 102 20.31 5.33 -3.05
CA ASP A 102 20.46 4.17 -2.17
C ASP A 102 19.76 4.37 -0.82
N THR A 103 18.48 4.04 -0.77
CA THR A 103 17.68 4.19 0.45
C THR A 103 17.68 2.96 1.34
N ARG A 104 18.56 1.96 1.15
CA ARG A 104 18.51 0.68 1.90
C ARG A 104 18.60 0.83 3.42
N HIS A 105 19.16 1.95 3.88
CA HIS A 105 19.26 2.32 5.28
C HIS A 105 17.91 2.63 5.96
N TRP A 106 16.81 2.78 5.20
CA TRP A 106 15.48 3.10 5.72
C TRP A 106 15.02 2.18 6.87
N ARG A 107 15.46 0.91 6.87
CA ARG A 107 15.10 -0.07 7.90
C ARG A 107 15.63 0.33 9.28
N TRP A 108 16.84 0.89 9.35
CA TRP A 108 17.43 1.33 10.62
C TRP A 108 16.76 2.59 11.15
N ILE A 109 16.17 3.39 10.27
CA ILE A 109 15.33 4.52 10.67
C ILE A 109 14.00 3.99 11.23
N GLU A 110 13.30 3.12 10.49
CA GLU A 110 11.98 2.60 10.89
C GLU A 110 12.00 1.78 12.20
N PHE A 111 13.04 0.98 12.42
CA PHE A 111 13.11 0.05 13.56
C PHE A 111 14.20 0.37 14.58
N GLY A 112 15.07 1.33 14.30
CA GLY A 112 16.26 1.59 15.11
C GLY A 112 17.39 0.58 14.87
N SER A 113 18.51 0.78 15.56
CA SER A 113 19.62 -0.15 15.67
C SER A 113 20.30 0.00 17.03
N ALA A 114 21.40 -0.71 17.26
CA ALA A 114 22.22 -0.51 18.46
C ALA A 114 22.75 0.94 18.59
N ASN A 115 22.89 1.65 17.46
CA ASN A 115 23.53 2.97 17.40
C ASN A 115 22.54 4.13 17.24
N ASN A 116 21.24 3.85 17.01
CA ASN A 116 20.23 4.90 16.78
C ASN A 116 18.83 4.45 17.23
N VAL A 117 18.06 5.40 17.76
CA VAL A 117 16.66 5.17 18.12
C VAL A 117 15.77 5.03 16.88
N ALA A 118 14.68 4.28 17.02
CA ALA A 118 13.70 4.12 15.96
C ALA A 118 12.91 5.43 15.75
N VAL A 119 12.79 5.85 14.50
CA VAL A 119 11.91 6.95 14.05
C VAL A 119 10.96 6.38 12.99
N PRO A 120 9.86 5.72 13.41
CA PRO A 120 8.96 5.06 12.49
C PRO A 120 8.23 6.08 11.59
N PHE A 121 8.16 5.80 10.29
CA PHE A 121 7.44 6.61 9.31
C PHE A 121 6.41 5.80 8.52
N MET A 122 6.65 4.48 8.35
CA MET A 122 5.74 3.56 7.67
C MET A 122 4.62 3.05 8.60
N ARG A 123 4.97 2.62 9.82
CA ARG A 123 3.98 2.19 10.82
C ARG A 123 2.92 3.26 11.16
N PRO A 124 3.29 4.52 11.46
CA PRO A 124 2.29 5.57 11.70
C PRO A 124 1.47 5.90 10.44
N ALA A 125 2.06 5.76 9.25
CA ALA A 125 1.33 5.99 8.01
C ALA A 125 0.15 5.03 7.82
N LEU A 126 0.26 3.77 8.27
CA LEU A 126 -0.86 2.84 8.25
C LEU A 126 -1.81 3.07 9.42
N SER A 127 -1.28 3.07 10.66
CA SER A 127 -2.11 3.09 11.88
C SER A 127 -2.98 4.36 12.00
N ASN A 128 -2.46 5.53 11.61
CA ASN A 128 -3.22 6.78 11.66
C ASN A 128 -4.22 6.92 10.50
N ASN A 129 -4.12 6.08 9.46
CA ASN A 129 -4.94 6.19 8.25
C ASN A 129 -5.86 4.98 8.04
N ILE A 130 -6.10 4.15 9.07
CA ILE A 130 -6.98 2.97 8.95
C ILE A 130 -8.36 3.35 8.41
N GLN A 131 -9.03 4.34 9.03
CA GLN A 131 -10.37 4.73 8.60
C GLN A 131 -10.40 5.34 7.18
N PRO A 132 -9.52 6.31 6.82
CA PRO A 132 -9.41 6.80 5.46
C PRO A 132 -9.18 5.70 4.41
N VAL A 133 -8.32 4.72 4.72
CA VAL A 133 -8.03 3.60 3.82
C VAL A 133 -9.27 2.74 3.62
N THR A 134 -9.93 2.34 4.70
CA THR A 134 -11.16 1.52 4.64
C THR A 134 -12.24 2.23 3.85
N ASN A 135 -12.50 3.52 4.15
CA ASN A 135 -13.48 4.32 3.42
C ASN A 135 -13.16 4.39 1.92
N LYS A 136 -11.87 4.60 1.57
CA LYS A 136 -11.46 4.69 0.16
C LYS A 136 -11.62 3.37 -0.57
N VAL A 137 -11.33 2.25 0.09
CA VAL A 137 -11.51 0.91 -0.49
C VAL A 137 -12.99 0.65 -0.75
N VAL A 138 -13.86 0.90 0.22
CA VAL A 138 -15.33 0.71 0.07
C VAL A 138 -15.88 1.58 -1.05
N GLN A 139 -15.53 2.87 -1.06
CA GLN A 139 -15.95 3.82 -2.09
C GLN A 139 -15.59 3.31 -3.49
N ILE A 140 -14.31 3.06 -3.74
CA ILE A 140 -13.84 2.66 -5.07
C ILE A 140 -14.39 1.30 -5.48
N LEU A 141 -14.55 0.38 -4.53
CA LEU A 141 -15.10 -0.94 -4.83
C LEU A 141 -16.56 -0.84 -5.29
N ASN A 142 -17.38 -0.05 -4.59
CA ASN A 142 -18.77 0.20 -4.98
C ASN A 142 -18.84 0.87 -6.36
N ASP A 143 -18.05 1.93 -6.58
CA ASP A 143 -18.01 2.65 -7.86
C ASP A 143 -17.66 1.72 -9.04
N GLU A 144 -16.72 0.80 -8.86
CA GLU A 144 -16.28 -0.11 -9.91
C GLU A 144 -17.28 -1.25 -10.16
N ILE A 145 -17.96 -1.71 -9.11
CA ILE A 145 -19.04 -2.70 -9.23
C ILE A 145 -20.22 -2.08 -9.98
N ASP A 146 -20.63 -0.86 -9.63
CA ASP A 146 -21.74 -0.17 -10.28
C ASP A 146 -21.46 0.09 -11.77
N LYS A 147 -20.23 0.51 -12.11
CA LYS A 147 -19.78 0.61 -13.52
C LYS A 147 -19.79 -0.74 -14.24
N ALA A 148 -19.41 -1.80 -13.54
CA ALA A 148 -19.30 -3.12 -14.13
C ALA A 148 -20.68 -3.75 -14.36
N LEU A 149 -21.70 -3.41 -13.57
CA LEU A 149 -23.12 -3.73 -13.80
C LEU A 149 -23.71 -2.89 -14.95
N ALA A 150 -23.46 -1.57 -14.96
CA ALA A 150 -23.96 -0.68 -16.02
C ALA A 150 -23.38 -0.98 -17.42
N SER A 151 -22.22 -1.67 -17.47
CA SER A 151 -21.60 -2.13 -18.73
C SER A 151 -21.95 -3.58 -19.10
N ALA A 152 -22.80 -4.25 -18.30
CA ALA A 152 -23.26 -5.61 -18.57
C ALA A 152 -24.67 -5.64 -19.19
N THR A 153 -25.44 -4.56 -18.99
CA THR A 153 -26.64 -4.20 -19.75
C THR A 153 -26.27 -3.56 -21.08
#